data_AF-L8LUQ1-F1
#
_entry.id   AF-L8LUQ1-F1
#
_cell.length_a   1.000
_cell.length_b   1.000
_cell.length_c   1.000
_cell.angle_alpha   90.00
_cell.angle_beta   90.00
_cell.angle_gamma   90.00
#
_symmetry.space_group_name_H-M   'P 1'
#
loop_
_entity.id
_entity.type
_entity.pdbx_description
1 polymer ?
#
loop_
_entity_poly.entity_id
_entity_poly.type
_entity_poly.pdbx_seq_one_letter_code
_entity_poly.pdbx_strand_id
1 'polypeptide(L)'
;MIIKGVVKGNLIELLEPVNISDGLEILIHITEDFCQKEPQWQELEKVIGIWKNDEEITDIFNDIDKERHLNYGKEVNLDFDN
;
A
#
# COMPACT_ATOMS: atom_id res chain seq x y z
N MET A 1 -7.98 3.87 -37.49
CA MET A 1 -8.43 2.48 -37.26
C MET A 1 -8.36 2.21 -35.77
N ILE A 2 -9.34 1.53 -35.18
CA ILE A 2 -9.31 1.14 -33.76
C ILE A 2 -9.15 -0.37 -33.73
N ILE A 3 -8.03 -0.84 -33.17
CA ILE A 3 -7.74 -2.27 -33.00
C ILE A 3 -7.91 -2.59 -31.52
N LYS A 4 -8.58 -3.71 -31.23
CA LYS A 4 -8.69 -4.20 -29.85
C LYS A 4 -7.42 -4.95 -29.46
N GLY A 5 -6.94 -4.67 -28.26
CA GLY A 5 -5.77 -5.32 -27.68
C GLY A 5 -5.91 -5.47 -26.17
N VAL A 6 -4.96 -6.19 -25.58
CA VAL A 6 -4.83 -6.36 -24.13
C VAL A 6 -3.42 -5.97 -23.72
N VAL A 7 -3.30 -5.26 -22.61
CA VAL A 7 -1.99 -4.91 -22.01
C VAL A 7 -1.50 -6.09 -21.17
N LYS A 8 -0.27 -6.55 -21.44
CA LYS A 8 0.44 -7.57 -20.66
C LYS A 8 1.81 -7.02 -20.25
N GLY A 9 1.91 -6.50 -19.03
CA GLY A 9 3.08 -5.76 -18.58
C GLY A 9 3.31 -4.53 -19.46
N ASN A 10 4.46 -4.48 -20.15
CA ASN A 10 4.84 -3.37 -21.03
C ASN A 10 4.51 -3.63 -22.52
N LEU A 11 3.80 -4.71 -22.82
CA LEU A 11 3.42 -5.09 -24.19
C LEU A 11 1.93 -4.91 -24.41
N ILE A 12 1.56 -4.43 -25.60
CA ILE A 12 0.18 -4.45 -26.09
C ILE A 12 0.05 -5.63 -27.05
N GLU A 13 -0.74 -6.63 -26.66
CA GLU A 13 -1.07 -7.77 -27.50
C GLU A 13 -2.34 -7.47 -28.31
N LEU A 14 -2.25 -7.54 -29.63
CA LEU A 14 -3.42 -7.35 -30.51
C LEU A 14 -4.25 -8.63 -30.52
N LEU A 15 -5.58 -8.50 -30.39
CA LEU A 15 -6.49 -9.64 -30.39
C LEU A 15 -6.76 -10.18 -31.80
N GLU A 16 -6.41 -9.40 -32.82
CA GLU A 16 -6.62 -9.71 -34.22
C GLU A 16 -5.33 -9.44 -35.00
N PRO A 17 -4.99 -10.28 -36.00
CA PRO A 17 -3.83 -10.04 -36.83
C PRO A 17 -4.05 -8.79 -37.69
N VAL A 18 -3.07 -7.90 -37.68
CA VAL A 18 -3.08 -6.69 -38.52
C VAL A 18 -1.92 -6.79 -39.50
N ASN A 19 -2.21 -6.60 -40.78
CA ASN A 19 -1.20 -6.66 -41.83
C ASN A 19 -0.53 -5.28 -41.94
N ILE A 20 0.49 -5.06 -41.12
CA ILE A 20 1.24 -3.81 -41.04
C ILE A 20 2.64 -4.06 -41.63
N SER A 21 3.08 -3.16 -42.52
CA SER A 21 4.43 -3.22 -43.08
C SER A 21 5.48 -3.06 -41.98
N ASP A 22 6.57 -3.81 -42.08
CA ASP A 22 7.70 -3.67 -41.15
C ASP A 22 8.25 -2.24 -41.17
N GLY A 23 8.60 -1.72 -39.99
CA GLY A 23 9.08 -0.35 -39.80
C GLY A 23 8.01 0.75 -39.82
N LEU A 24 6.71 0.42 -39.89
CA LEU A 24 5.67 1.44 -39.76
C LEU A 24 5.57 1.97 -38.32
N GLU A 25 5.66 3.28 -38.16
CA GLU A 25 5.46 3.95 -36.87
C GLU A 25 3.97 3.96 -36.49
N ILE A 26 3.68 3.58 -35.23
CA ILE A 26 2.32 3.51 -34.70
C ILE A 26 2.19 4.47 -33.51
N LEU A 27 1.20 5.35 -33.57
CA LEU A 27 0.82 6.24 -32.47
C LEU A 27 -0.31 5.60 -31.66
N ILE A 28 -0.09 5.46 -30.35
CA ILE A 28 -1.08 4.93 -29.41
C ILE A 28 -1.67 6.10 -28.64
N HIS A 29 -2.98 6.31 -28.77
CA HIS A 29 -3.71 7.31 -27.99
C HIS A 29 -4.39 6.63 -26.80
N ILE A 30 -3.95 6.96 -25.59
CA ILE A 30 -4.53 6.47 -24.34
C ILE A 30 -5.39 7.59 -23.77
N THR A 31 -6.68 7.35 -23.58
CA THR A 31 -7.58 8.29 -22.91
C THR A 31 -7.36 8.25 -21.40
N GLU A 32 -7.40 9.41 -20.74
CA GLU A 32 -7.03 9.61 -19.32
C GLU A 32 -7.82 8.74 -18.33
N ASP A 33 -8.99 8.26 -18.72
CA ASP A 33 -9.86 7.38 -17.92
C ASP A 33 -9.21 6.03 -17.55
N PHE A 34 -8.10 5.66 -18.19
CA PHE A 34 -7.36 4.42 -17.93
C PHE A 34 -6.33 4.50 -16.80
N CYS A 35 -5.99 5.72 -16.36
CA CYS A 35 -5.16 5.89 -15.18
C CYS A 35 -6.06 5.63 -13.97
N GLN A 36 -6.06 4.40 -13.45
CA GLN A 36 -6.58 4.15 -12.11
C GLN A 36 -5.92 5.18 -11.19
N LYS A 37 -6.72 6.14 -10.71
CA LYS A 37 -6.29 7.11 -9.73
C LYS A 37 -5.58 6.31 -8.65
N GLU A 38 -4.29 6.57 -8.46
CA GLU A 38 -3.63 6.19 -7.21
C GLU A 38 -4.57 6.58 -6.07
N PRO A 39 -4.71 5.74 -5.02
CA PRO A 39 -5.58 6.07 -3.90
C PRO A 39 -5.30 7.51 -3.50
N GLN A 40 -6.31 8.37 -3.65
CA GLN A 40 -6.13 9.81 -3.58
C GLN A 40 -5.55 10.08 -2.21
N TRP A 41 -4.31 10.56 -2.14
CA TRP A 41 -3.63 10.71 -0.87
C TRP A 41 -4.46 11.55 0.12
N GLN A 42 -5.26 12.46 -0.44
CA GLN A 42 -6.30 13.29 0.16
C GLN A 42 -7.46 12.52 0.84
N GLU A 43 -7.82 11.32 0.38
CA GLU A 43 -8.82 10.46 1.03
C GLU A 43 -8.21 9.72 2.22
N LEU A 44 -6.96 9.28 2.09
CA LEU A 44 -6.22 8.64 3.18
C LEU A 44 -5.88 9.64 4.30
N GLU A 45 -5.54 10.89 3.96
CA GLU A 45 -5.35 11.99 4.93
C GLU A 45 -6.56 12.21 5.84
N LYS A 46 -7.78 11.93 5.36
CA LYS A 46 -8.99 12.08 6.19
C LYS A 46 -9.08 11.03 7.29
N VAL A 47 -8.50 9.86 7.10
CA VAL A 47 -8.65 8.71 8.02
C VAL A 47 -7.41 8.42 8.84
N ILE A 48 -6.23 8.86 8.40
CA ILE A 48 -4.97 8.68 9.12
C ILE A 48 -4.99 9.53 10.40
N GLY A 49 -4.79 8.86 11.55
CA GLY A 49 -4.64 9.55 12.83
C GLY A 49 -5.95 10.04 13.46
N ILE A 50 -7.13 9.66 12.95
CA ILE A 50 -8.43 9.95 13.59
C ILE A 50 -8.43 9.51 15.06
N TRP A 51 -7.82 8.35 15.34
CA TRP A 51 -7.74 7.76 16.67
C TRP A 51 -6.84 8.54 17.65
N LYS A 52 -6.03 9.51 17.19
CA LYS A 52 -5.03 10.18 18.02
C LYS A 52 -5.63 10.99 19.18
N ASN A 53 -6.84 11.52 18.99
CA ASN A 53 -7.52 12.35 19.98
C ASN A 53 -8.69 11.60 20.66
N ASP A 54 -8.76 10.29 20.46
CA ASP A 54 -9.77 9.45 21.10
C ASP A 54 -9.32 9.14 22.54
N GLU A 55 -10.11 9.59 23.52
CA GLU A 55 -9.81 9.43 24.95
C GLU A 55 -9.83 7.95 25.38
N GLU A 56 -10.73 7.13 24.84
CA GLU A 56 -10.81 5.70 25.14
C GLU A 56 -9.53 4.98 24.67
N ILE A 57 -9.08 5.31 23.45
CA ILE A 57 -7.82 4.77 22.91
C ILE A 57 -6.63 5.27 23.72
N THR A 58 -6.62 6.55 24.10
CA THR A 58 -5.54 7.15 24.90
C THR A 58 -5.39 6.45 26.26
N ASP A 59 -6.50 6.15 26.94
CA ASP A 59 -6.49 5.46 28.22
C ASP A 59 -5.96 4.03 28.10
N ILE A 60 -6.35 3.29 27.06
CA ILE A 60 -5.81 1.96 26.78
C ILE A 60 -4.29 2.00 26.59
N PHE A 61 -3.78 2.94 25.79
CA PHE A 61 -2.34 3.08 25.59
C PHE A 61 -1.61 3.49 26.86
N ASN A 62 -2.20 4.34 27.70
CA ASN A 62 -1.64 4.71 28.99
C ASN A 62 -1.54 3.51 29.94
N ASP A 63 -2.53 2.63 29.95
CA ASP A 63 -2.51 1.43 30.79
C ASP A 63 -1.48 0.41 30.31
N ILE A 64 -1.36 0.21 28.99
CA ILE A 64 -0.29 -0.61 28.40
C ILE A 64 1.09 -0.01 28.73
N ASP A 65 1.23 1.32 28.67
CA ASP A 65 2.48 1.99 28.99
C ASP A 65 2.87 1.82 30.46
N LYS A 66 1.91 1.96 31.37
CA LYS A 66 2.10 1.64 32.80
C LYS A 66 2.57 0.20 32.96
N GLU A 67 1.91 -0.77 32.34
CA GLU A 67 2.28 -2.19 32.43
C GLU A 67 3.69 -2.48 31.92
N ARG A 68 4.13 -1.83 30.84
CA ARG A 68 5.49 -1.98 30.31
C ARG A 68 6.55 -1.36 31.22
N HIS A 69 6.19 -0.29 31.91
CA HIS A 69 7.06 0.40 32.86
C HIS A 69 6.96 -0.15 34.28
N LEU A 70 6.03 -1.09 34.54
CA LEU A 70 6.09 -1.94 35.72
C LEU A 70 7.37 -2.76 35.62
N ASN A 71 8.37 -2.32 36.37
CA ASN A 71 9.65 -2.96 36.44
C ASN A 71 9.49 -4.25 37.23
N TYR A 72 9.05 -5.31 36.57
CA TYR A 72 8.92 -6.65 37.17
C TYR A 72 10.27 -7.22 37.63
N GLY A 73 11.38 -6.52 37.34
CA GLY A 73 12.72 -7.08 37.45
C GLY A 73 12.82 -8.35 36.57
N LYS A 74 14.02 -8.91 36.47
CA LYS A 74 14.11 -10.35 36.28
C LYS A 74 14.49 -10.88 37.64
N GLU A 75 13.80 -11.92 38.12
CA GLU A 75 14.35 -12.71 39.21
C GLU A 75 15.68 -13.28 38.72
N VAL A 76 16.77 -12.69 39.19
CA VAL A 76 18.10 -13.26 39.01
C VAL A 76 18.21 -14.33 40.09
N ASN A 77 18.06 -15.59 39.69
CA ASN A 77 18.39 -16.68 40.58
C ASN A 77 19.92 -16.68 40.77
N LEU A 78 20.36 -16.21 41.94
CA LEU A 78 21.75 -16.21 42.37
C LEU A 78 22.06 -17.49 43.17
N ASP A 79 21.62 -18.64 42.65
CA ASP A 79 22.13 -19.94 43.08
C ASP A 79 23.60 -20.03 42.63
N PHE A 80 24.48 -19.44 43.45
CA PHE A 80 25.90 -19.76 43.41
C PHE A 80 26.04 -21.17 44.02
N ASP A 81 26.06 -22.18 43.16
CA ASP A 81 26.55 -23.51 43.55
C ASP A 81 27.99 -23.36 44.11
N ASN A 82 28.18 -23.94 45.30
CA ASN A 82 29.35 -23.84 46.18
C ASN A 82 30.72 -24.00 45.52
#